data_AF-A0ABD2SSJ4-F1
#
_entry.id   AF-A0ABD2SSJ4-F1
#
_cell.length_a   1.000
_cell.length_b   1.000
_cell.length_c   1.000
_cell.angle_alpha   90.00
_cell.angle_beta   90.00
_cell.angle_gamma   90.00
#
_symmetry.space_group_name_H-M   'P 1'
#
loop_
_entity.id
_entity.type
_entity.pdbx_description
1 polymer ?
#
loop_
_entity_poly.entity_id
_entity_poly.type
_entity_poly.pdbx_seq_one_letter_code
_entity_poly.pdbx_strand_id
1 'polypeptide(L)'
;MMSEEGSRDLIALPEAGMNNEIPSNGGVPVIGVESVDINSKDKDREKPAILVGPCLNGDSKVNTGAEVGNSEVEYIESENLNDVEDVDTSLKTLLTGLESKDWVLVCEALNDVRRLSLFHKEAMVDMLGNVISLVVKSLKNPRSAVCKTAIMASADIFKAYCDSIVDLMDPLLVQLLLKSSQDKRFVCEAAEKALIAMTTWVSPSLLLPKLQPNLKHRNPRIRAKASSCFSRSVPRLGVEGIKAYGIENLIRIAASQLSDQLPESREAARTLLLELQNIYEKALNVTPPPVVSEDPETISVSGDPVTISWEHFCQSKLSPLSAQAVLRVTNLTREGIVLAS
;
A
#
# COMPACT_ATOMS: atom_id res chain seq x y z
N MET A 1 -59.98 7.84 4.95
CA MET A 1 -60.59 7.47 3.65
C MET A 1 -59.79 8.20 2.59
N MET A 2 -58.94 7.48 1.83
CA MET A 2 -59.28 6.88 0.53
C MET A 2 -59.77 7.93 -0.46
N SER A 3 -59.34 8.04 -1.71
CA SER A 3 -58.37 7.40 -2.59
C SER A 3 -58.42 8.23 -3.87
N GLU A 4 -57.37 8.27 -4.70
CA GLU A 4 -57.55 8.17 -6.16
C GLU A 4 -56.22 7.84 -6.85
N GLU A 5 -56.28 6.78 -7.67
CA GLU A 5 -55.23 6.16 -8.46
C GLU A 5 -55.18 6.69 -9.89
N GLY A 6 -54.03 6.51 -10.55
CA GLY A 6 -53.87 6.70 -11.99
C GLY A 6 -52.51 6.28 -12.55
N SER A 7 -52.34 4.97 -12.74
CA SER A 7 -51.67 4.25 -13.86
C SER A 7 -50.19 4.46 -14.23
N ARG A 8 -49.40 3.36 -14.28
CA ARG A 8 -48.86 2.73 -15.53
C ARG A 8 -47.91 1.53 -15.29
N ASP A 9 -48.37 0.38 -15.76
CA ASP A 9 -47.75 -0.73 -16.51
C ASP A 9 -46.45 -1.46 -16.07
N LEU A 10 -46.63 -2.77 -15.90
CA LEU A 10 -45.65 -3.86 -15.72
C LEU A 10 -45.72 -4.81 -16.94
N ILE A 11 -44.58 -5.17 -17.54
CA ILE A 11 -44.37 -6.35 -18.42
C ILE A 11 -42.86 -6.67 -18.40
N ALA A 12 -42.29 -7.88 -18.45
CA ALA A 12 -42.57 -9.26 -18.03
C ALA A 12 -41.22 -10.02 -18.27
N LEU A 13 -40.86 -10.99 -17.42
CA LEU A 13 -39.74 -11.93 -17.59
C LEU A 13 -40.24 -13.26 -18.19
N PRO A 14 -39.36 -14.09 -18.81
CA PRO A 14 -39.65 -15.51 -19.01
C PRO A 14 -38.67 -16.46 -18.27
N GLU A 15 -39.25 -17.49 -17.65
CA GLU A 15 -38.68 -18.76 -17.12
C GLU A 15 -38.61 -19.82 -18.26
N ALA A 16 -37.55 -20.62 -18.44
CA ALA A 16 -37.10 -21.87 -17.78
C ALA A 16 -37.47 -23.16 -18.55
N GLY A 17 -36.57 -24.16 -18.53
CA GLY A 17 -36.84 -25.54 -18.99
C GLY A 17 -35.61 -26.46 -19.00
N MET A 18 -35.55 -27.38 -18.02
CA MET A 18 -34.61 -28.52 -17.93
C MET A 18 -35.09 -29.72 -18.77
N ASN A 19 -34.18 -30.62 -19.16
CA ASN A 19 -34.35 -32.09 -19.19
C ASN A 19 -33.00 -32.82 -19.35
N ASN A 20 -32.86 -33.96 -18.66
CA ASN A 20 -31.70 -34.89 -18.60
C ASN A 20 -31.89 -36.08 -19.55
N GLU A 21 -30.79 -36.74 -19.99
CA GLU A 21 -30.52 -38.20 -19.93
C GLU A 21 -29.20 -38.60 -20.66
N ILE A 22 -28.54 -39.68 -20.19
CA ILE A 22 -27.25 -40.27 -20.67
C ILE A 22 -27.56 -41.61 -21.41
N PRO A 23 -26.70 -42.15 -22.31
CA PRO A 23 -25.85 -43.29 -21.90
C PRO A 23 -24.44 -43.41 -22.56
N SER A 24 -23.64 -44.33 -21.98
CA SER A 24 -22.24 -44.76 -22.17
C SER A 24 -21.88 -45.50 -23.49
N ASN A 25 -20.64 -45.34 -23.99
CA ASN A 25 -19.70 -46.45 -24.27
C ASN A 25 -18.27 -45.98 -24.62
N GLY A 26 -17.26 -46.74 -24.15
CA GLY A 26 -15.84 -46.39 -24.22
C GLY A 26 -15.02 -46.99 -25.38
N GLY A 27 -13.73 -46.62 -25.42
CA GLY A 27 -12.69 -47.19 -26.28
C GLY A 27 -11.38 -46.38 -26.23
N VAL A 28 -10.31 -46.97 -25.70
CA VAL A 28 -8.92 -46.46 -25.66
C VAL A 28 -8.22 -46.78 -27.00
N PRO A 29 -7.23 -45.98 -27.46
CA PRO A 29 -5.84 -46.47 -27.38
C PRO A 29 -4.78 -45.39 -27.00
N VAL A 30 -3.60 -45.93 -26.69
CA VAL A 30 -2.36 -45.40 -26.09
C VAL A 30 -1.45 -44.67 -27.12
N ILE A 31 -0.37 -44.06 -26.59
CA ILE A 31 0.92 -43.60 -27.20
C ILE A 31 0.98 -42.06 -27.35
N GLY A 32 2.01 -41.32 -26.95
CA GLY A 32 3.34 -41.62 -26.41
C GLY A 32 4.04 -40.33 -25.97
N VAL A 33 5.06 -40.49 -25.14
CA VAL A 33 5.93 -39.43 -24.59
C VAL A 33 6.88 -38.90 -25.66
N GLU A 34 7.09 -37.58 -25.74
CA GLU A 34 8.39 -37.03 -26.16
C GLU A 34 8.62 -35.61 -25.63
N SER A 35 9.79 -35.45 -25.00
CA SER A 35 10.43 -34.25 -24.49
C SER A 35 11.14 -33.49 -25.61
N VAL A 36 11.10 -32.16 -25.62
CA VAL A 36 12.02 -31.33 -26.42
C VAL A 36 12.47 -30.09 -25.64
N ASP A 37 13.78 -30.06 -25.38
CA ASP A 37 14.59 -28.91 -24.98
C ASP A 37 14.53 -27.77 -26.01
N ILE A 38 14.54 -26.51 -25.55
CA ILE A 38 14.96 -25.40 -26.41
C ILE A 38 16.03 -24.55 -25.71
N ASN A 39 17.19 -24.60 -26.34
CA ASN A 39 18.46 -24.00 -26.02
C ASN A 39 18.48 -22.47 -26.17
N SER A 40 19.34 -21.86 -25.37
CA SER A 40 19.78 -20.46 -25.40
C SER A 40 20.37 -20.03 -26.75
N LYS A 41 20.17 -18.77 -27.13
CA LYS A 41 21.06 -18.02 -28.02
C LYS A 41 21.14 -16.56 -27.60
N ASP A 42 22.33 -16.19 -27.14
CA ASP A 42 22.85 -14.83 -27.07
C ASP A 42 22.80 -14.14 -28.44
N LYS A 43 22.57 -12.82 -28.41
CA LYS A 43 23.07 -11.91 -29.44
C LYS A 43 23.27 -10.52 -28.86
N ASP A 44 24.54 -10.17 -28.74
CA ASP A 44 25.07 -8.82 -28.61
C ASP A 44 24.39 -7.83 -29.55
N ARG A 45 24.19 -6.60 -29.08
CA ARG A 45 24.38 -5.42 -29.93
C ARG A 45 24.71 -4.17 -29.12
N GLU A 46 25.76 -3.53 -29.60
CA GLU A 46 26.56 -2.47 -29.04
C GLU A 46 25.84 -1.12 -28.95
N LYS A 47 26.33 -0.29 -28.02
CA LYS A 47 26.08 1.16 -27.92
C LYS A 47 26.80 1.91 -29.07
N PRO A 48 26.34 3.10 -29.48
CA PRO A 48 27.24 4.08 -30.06
C PRO A 48 27.46 5.27 -29.12
N ALA A 49 28.72 5.69 -29.08
CA ALA A 49 29.28 6.83 -28.38
C ALA A 49 29.18 8.13 -29.20
N ILE A 50 29.27 9.23 -28.48
CA ILE A 50 29.36 10.63 -28.94
C ILE A 50 30.73 10.90 -29.58
N LEU A 51 30.79 11.66 -30.68
CA LEU A 51 31.96 12.46 -31.10
C LEU A 51 31.57 13.59 -32.07
N VAL A 52 32.31 14.69 -31.99
CA VAL A 52 31.99 16.06 -32.44
C VAL A 52 32.82 16.49 -33.67
N GLY A 53 32.22 17.30 -34.56
CA GLY A 53 32.82 18.43 -35.31
C GLY A 53 33.07 18.28 -36.84
N PRO A 54 33.28 19.35 -37.63
CA PRO A 54 32.77 20.75 -37.56
C PRO A 54 32.31 21.40 -38.93
N CYS A 55 31.57 22.53 -38.82
CA CYS A 55 31.52 23.77 -39.66
C CYS A 55 30.81 23.91 -41.06
N LEU A 56 29.90 24.92 -41.09
CA LEU A 56 29.57 25.97 -42.12
C LEU A 56 28.98 25.53 -43.49
N ASN A 57 28.00 26.15 -44.16
CA ASN A 57 27.35 27.49 -44.17
C ASN A 57 26.06 27.41 -45.05
N GLY A 58 25.05 28.27 -44.83
CA GLY A 58 24.16 28.75 -45.91
C GLY A 58 22.62 28.55 -45.81
N ASP A 59 21.92 29.69 -45.72
CA ASP A 59 20.57 30.01 -46.22
C ASP A 59 19.29 29.73 -45.40
N SER A 60 18.93 30.77 -44.64
CA SER A 60 17.61 31.40 -44.47
C SER A 60 16.38 30.69 -45.02
N LYS A 61 15.55 30.16 -44.10
CA LYS A 61 14.09 30.18 -44.25
C LYS A 61 13.44 30.39 -42.89
N VAL A 62 12.84 31.57 -42.73
CA VAL A 62 11.95 31.90 -41.61
C VAL A 62 10.81 30.89 -41.60
N ASN A 63 10.76 30.07 -40.57
CA ASN A 63 9.58 29.33 -40.18
C ASN A 63 9.37 29.59 -38.70
N THR A 64 8.52 30.57 -38.38
CA THR A 64 7.88 30.75 -37.09
C THR A 64 6.90 29.60 -36.88
N GLY A 65 7.45 28.39 -36.67
CA GLY A 65 6.74 27.30 -36.02
C GLY A 65 6.99 27.46 -34.54
N ALA A 66 5.94 27.74 -33.77
CA ALA A 66 6.00 27.62 -32.32
C ALA A 66 6.57 26.24 -32.00
N GLU A 67 7.82 26.25 -31.52
CA GLU A 67 8.47 25.08 -30.98
C GLU A 67 7.62 24.70 -29.78
N VAL A 68 6.76 23.70 -29.96
CA VAL A 68 6.13 23.00 -28.84
C VAL A 68 7.30 22.29 -28.18
N GLY A 69 8.01 23.05 -27.34
CA GLY A 69 9.10 22.55 -26.54
C GLY A 69 8.59 21.32 -25.83
N ASN A 70 9.36 20.24 -25.90
CA ASN A 70 9.11 19.07 -25.09
C ASN A 70 9.15 19.57 -23.63
N SER A 71 8.00 19.86 -23.04
CA SER A 71 7.89 20.28 -21.64
C SER A 71 8.17 19.03 -20.80
N GLU A 72 9.43 18.63 -20.71
CA GLU A 72 9.84 17.52 -19.88
C GLU A 72 9.71 17.95 -18.42
N VAL A 73 8.94 17.19 -17.65
CA VAL A 73 8.78 17.45 -16.21
C VAL A 73 9.99 16.88 -15.50
N GLU A 74 10.79 17.77 -14.91
CA GLU A 74 11.87 17.39 -14.02
C GLU A 74 11.33 16.89 -12.66
N TYR A 75 11.87 15.77 -12.16
CA TYR A 75 11.44 15.18 -10.89
C TYR A 75 12.51 15.38 -9.83
N ILE A 76 12.43 16.50 -9.11
CA ILE A 76 13.35 16.87 -8.04
C ILE A 76 12.92 16.17 -6.74
N GLU A 77 13.85 15.51 -6.04
CA GLU A 77 13.61 14.91 -4.71
C GLU A 77 13.32 15.99 -3.66
N SER A 78 12.55 15.65 -2.63
CA SER A 78 12.02 16.63 -1.68
C SER A 78 13.11 17.37 -0.90
N GLU A 79 14.23 16.69 -0.65
CA GLU A 79 15.42 17.24 0.02
C GLU A 79 16.15 18.29 -0.83
N ASN A 80 15.89 18.32 -2.14
CA ASN A 80 16.52 19.22 -3.10
C ASN A 80 15.56 20.32 -3.60
N LEU A 81 14.34 20.39 -3.06
CA LEU A 81 13.40 21.45 -3.40
C LEU A 81 13.82 22.77 -2.73
N ASN A 82 13.70 23.86 -3.50
CA ASN A 82 13.82 25.21 -2.96
C ASN A 82 12.46 25.71 -2.49
N ASP A 83 12.46 26.74 -1.64
CA ASP A 83 11.23 27.42 -1.23
C ASP A 83 10.51 28.09 -2.42
N VAL A 84 9.22 28.39 -2.27
CA VAL A 84 8.46 29.22 -3.23
C VAL A 84 8.91 30.68 -3.16
N GLU A 85 8.86 31.38 -4.29
CA GLU A 85 9.31 32.78 -4.37
C GLU A 85 8.33 33.75 -3.68
N ASP A 86 7.02 33.50 -3.84
CA ASP A 86 5.94 34.31 -3.25
C ASP A 86 4.83 33.39 -2.72
N VAL A 87 4.82 33.21 -1.40
CA VAL A 87 3.88 32.34 -0.69
C VAL A 87 2.43 32.77 -0.92
N ASP A 88 2.14 34.08 -0.87
CA ASP A 88 0.79 34.61 -1.01
C ASP A 88 0.24 34.37 -2.42
N THR A 89 1.06 34.60 -3.43
CA THR A 89 0.69 34.35 -4.84
C THR A 89 0.54 32.86 -5.12
N SER A 90 1.44 32.02 -4.61
CA SER A 90 1.33 30.56 -4.71
C SER A 90 0.03 30.06 -4.08
N LEU A 91 -0.32 30.48 -2.86
CA LEU A 91 -1.55 30.07 -2.19
C LEU A 91 -2.81 30.51 -2.94
N LYS A 92 -2.85 31.75 -3.44
CA LYS A 92 -4.00 32.30 -4.21
C LYS A 92 -4.26 31.55 -5.50
N THR A 93 -3.21 31.08 -6.17
CA THR A 93 -3.32 30.44 -7.50
C THR A 93 -3.34 28.91 -7.43
N LEU A 94 -2.98 28.31 -6.29
CA LEU A 94 -2.79 26.87 -6.12
C LEU A 94 -3.97 26.02 -6.59
N LEU A 95 -5.18 26.30 -6.09
CA LEU A 95 -6.36 25.49 -6.43
C LEU A 95 -6.71 25.60 -7.92
N THR A 96 -6.64 26.80 -8.48
CA THR A 96 -6.86 27.04 -9.92
C THR A 96 -5.84 26.30 -10.77
N GLY A 97 -4.57 26.30 -10.37
CA GLY A 97 -3.50 25.55 -11.04
C GLY A 97 -3.73 24.05 -11.02
N LEU A 98 -4.10 23.49 -9.86
CA LEU A 98 -4.44 22.07 -9.70
C LEU A 98 -5.70 21.66 -10.48
N GLU A 99 -6.64 22.58 -10.71
CA GLU A 99 -7.85 22.34 -11.51
C GLU A 99 -7.67 22.53 -13.01
N SER A 100 -6.51 23.06 -13.43
CA SER A 100 -6.22 23.37 -14.82
C SER A 100 -6.41 22.18 -15.77
N LYS A 101 -6.82 22.50 -17.00
CA LYS A 101 -6.83 21.53 -18.11
C LYS A 101 -5.44 21.36 -18.73
N ASP A 102 -4.56 22.33 -18.51
CA ASP A 102 -3.17 22.25 -18.91
C ASP A 102 -2.40 21.39 -17.91
N TRP A 103 -1.92 20.25 -18.37
CA TRP A 103 -1.22 19.29 -17.54
C TRP A 103 0.13 19.81 -17.05
N VAL A 104 0.74 20.78 -17.73
CA VAL A 104 1.99 21.42 -17.29
C VAL A 104 1.71 22.29 -16.07
N LEU A 105 0.68 23.14 -16.13
CA LEU A 105 0.23 23.95 -15.00
C LEU A 105 -0.18 23.09 -13.79
N VAL A 106 -0.79 21.92 -14.03
CA VAL A 106 -1.09 20.97 -12.94
C VAL A 106 0.19 20.43 -12.32
N CYS A 107 1.21 20.09 -13.10
CA CYS A 107 2.51 19.65 -12.57
C CYS A 107 3.22 20.75 -11.78
N GLU A 108 3.18 22.00 -12.25
CA GLU A 108 3.71 23.16 -11.53
C GLU A 108 3.00 23.35 -10.20
N ALA A 109 1.66 23.40 -10.20
CA ALA A 109 0.87 23.53 -8.98
C ALA A 109 1.08 22.37 -8.00
N LEU A 110 1.26 21.14 -8.50
CA LEU A 110 1.62 20.00 -7.64
C LEU A 110 3.01 20.13 -7.03
N ASN A 111 3.98 20.72 -7.74
CA ASN A 111 5.28 21.03 -7.16
C ASN A 111 5.18 22.17 -6.13
N ASP A 112 4.28 23.14 -6.31
CA ASP A 112 3.99 24.15 -5.30
C ASP A 112 3.36 23.52 -4.04
N VAL A 113 2.46 22.55 -4.18
CA VAL A 113 1.96 21.76 -3.04
C VAL A 113 3.11 21.12 -2.26
N ARG A 114 4.12 20.58 -2.96
CA ARG A 114 5.31 19.99 -2.33
C ARG A 114 6.12 21.02 -1.55
N ARG A 115 6.44 22.15 -2.19
CA ARG A 115 7.24 23.24 -1.61
C ARG A 115 6.50 23.86 -0.41
N LEU A 116 5.22 24.18 -0.56
CA LEU A 116 4.38 24.69 0.53
C LEU A 116 4.26 23.69 1.69
N SER A 117 4.14 22.39 1.42
CA SER A 117 4.12 21.37 2.49
C SER A 117 5.45 21.31 3.26
N LEU A 118 6.58 21.54 2.60
CA LEU A 118 7.91 21.47 3.22
C LEU A 118 8.28 22.74 3.98
N PHE A 119 7.97 23.91 3.43
CA PHE A 119 8.46 25.19 3.93
C PHE A 119 7.39 26.05 4.61
N HIS A 120 6.10 25.86 4.26
CA HIS A 120 4.99 26.73 4.67
C HIS A 120 3.73 25.93 5.05
N LYS A 121 3.89 24.80 5.74
CA LYS A 121 2.78 23.85 5.99
C LYS A 121 1.60 24.52 6.72
N GLU A 122 1.88 25.43 7.65
CA GLU A 122 0.87 26.16 8.42
C GLU A 122 -0.04 27.00 7.51
N ALA A 123 0.51 27.55 6.43
CA ALA A 123 -0.23 28.44 5.53
C ALA A 123 -1.23 27.70 4.62
N MET A 124 -1.07 26.38 4.44
CA MET A 124 -1.95 25.56 3.59
C MET A 124 -3.00 24.77 4.39
N VAL A 125 -2.97 24.81 5.74
CA VAL A 125 -3.86 24.02 6.62
C VAL A 125 -5.33 24.24 6.30
N ASP A 126 -5.77 25.50 6.16
CA ASP A 126 -7.19 25.85 5.97
C ASP A 126 -7.76 25.36 4.62
N MET A 127 -6.90 25.15 3.63
CA MET A 127 -7.29 24.67 2.29
C MET A 127 -6.89 23.22 2.01
N LEU A 128 -6.32 22.52 3.00
CA LEU A 128 -5.71 21.20 2.83
C LEU A 128 -6.69 20.14 2.32
N GLY A 129 -7.95 20.19 2.76
CA GLY A 129 -9.01 19.30 2.26
C GLY A 129 -9.24 19.43 0.75
N ASN A 130 -9.28 20.67 0.24
CA ASN A 130 -9.42 20.94 -1.19
C ASN A 130 -8.16 20.51 -1.97
N VAL A 131 -6.98 20.79 -1.42
CA VAL A 131 -5.70 20.36 -2.00
C VAL A 131 -5.65 18.84 -2.11
N ILE A 132 -5.94 18.09 -1.05
CA ILE A 132 -5.96 16.62 -1.06
C ILE A 132 -6.95 16.09 -2.09
N SER A 133 -8.16 16.66 -2.18
CA SER A 133 -9.15 16.28 -3.19
C SER A 133 -8.62 16.43 -4.61
N LEU A 134 -7.93 17.53 -4.91
CA LEU A 134 -7.33 17.79 -6.21
C LEU A 134 -6.08 16.95 -6.49
N VAL A 135 -5.26 16.65 -5.47
CA VAL A 135 -4.15 15.68 -5.59
C VAL A 135 -4.70 14.31 -5.95
N VAL A 136 -5.81 13.86 -5.33
CA VAL A 136 -6.48 12.59 -5.67
C VAL A 136 -7.01 12.59 -7.10
N LYS A 137 -7.55 13.72 -7.59
CA LYS A 137 -7.91 13.89 -9.01
C LYS A 137 -6.69 13.72 -9.91
N SER A 138 -5.55 14.32 -9.56
CA SER A 138 -4.29 14.21 -10.29
C SER A 138 -3.68 12.80 -10.26
N LEU A 139 -3.81 12.04 -9.17
CA LEU A 139 -3.41 10.63 -9.10
C LEU A 139 -4.16 9.77 -10.12
N LYS A 140 -5.42 10.11 -10.44
CA LYS A 140 -6.22 9.39 -11.43
C LYS A 140 -5.91 9.79 -12.88
N ASN A 141 -5.07 10.80 -13.09
CA ASN A 141 -4.75 11.31 -14.43
C ASN A 141 -4.00 10.24 -15.26
N PRO A 142 -4.36 10.03 -16.55
CA PRO A 142 -3.69 9.05 -17.40
C PRO A 142 -2.25 9.44 -17.80
N ARG A 143 -1.89 10.72 -17.75
CA ARG A 143 -0.52 11.17 -17.96
C ARG A 143 0.35 10.75 -16.78
N SER A 144 1.40 9.99 -17.07
CA SER A 144 2.36 9.54 -16.06
C SER A 144 3.08 10.68 -15.36
N ALA A 145 3.31 11.81 -16.06
CA ALA A 145 3.92 12.99 -15.46
C ALA A 145 3.06 13.55 -14.32
N VAL A 146 1.81 13.93 -14.61
CA VAL A 146 0.86 14.42 -13.61
C VAL A 146 0.67 13.42 -12.47
N CYS A 147 0.48 12.15 -12.81
CA CYS A 147 0.29 11.08 -11.84
C CYS A 147 1.51 10.94 -10.91
N LYS A 148 2.73 10.92 -11.45
CA LYS A 148 3.95 10.80 -10.63
C LYS A 148 4.16 12.05 -9.77
N THR A 149 3.98 13.25 -10.31
CA THR A 149 4.12 14.48 -9.51
C THR A 149 3.11 14.51 -8.37
N ALA A 150 1.88 14.03 -8.59
CA ALA A 150 0.87 13.91 -7.53
C ALA A 150 1.23 12.85 -6.48
N ILE A 151 1.87 11.76 -6.87
CA ILE A 151 2.41 10.76 -5.93
C ILE A 151 3.51 11.39 -5.06
N MET A 152 4.43 12.15 -5.66
CA MET A 152 5.49 12.85 -4.91
C MET A 152 4.90 13.88 -3.95
N ALA A 153 3.90 14.65 -4.39
CA ALA A 153 3.12 15.55 -3.53
C ALA A 153 2.43 14.81 -2.38
N SER A 154 1.88 13.62 -2.63
CA SER A 154 1.27 12.81 -1.56
C SER A 154 2.30 12.41 -0.49
N ALA A 155 3.53 12.05 -0.90
CA ALA A 155 4.61 11.72 0.04
C ALA A 155 4.98 12.92 0.93
N ASP A 156 5.09 14.12 0.33
CA ASP A 156 5.40 15.35 1.06
C ASP A 156 4.26 15.77 2.00
N ILE A 157 3.00 15.57 1.59
CA ILE A 157 1.83 15.78 2.46
C ILE A 157 1.88 14.85 3.68
N PHE A 158 2.16 13.55 3.51
CA PHE A 158 2.28 12.64 4.66
C PHE A 158 3.39 13.09 5.63
N LYS A 159 4.53 13.52 5.09
CA LYS A 159 5.68 14.00 5.88
C LYS A 159 5.38 15.31 6.63
N ALA A 160 4.66 16.23 6.00
CA ALA A 160 4.38 17.55 6.56
C ALA A 160 3.28 17.54 7.62
N TYR A 161 2.20 16.80 7.36
CA TYR A 161 0.96 16.88 8.14
C TYR A 161 0.72 15.69 9.06
N CYS A 162 1.41 14.56 8.85
CA CYS A 162 1.37 13.37 9.71
C CYS A 162 -0.07 12.96 10.07
N ASP A 163 -0.41 12.97 11.35
CA ASP A 163 -1.70 12.52 11.89
C ASP A 163 -2.86 13.47 11.56
N SER A 164 -2.59 14.75 11.27
CA SER A 164 -3.63 15.76 11.06
C SER A 164 -4.47 15.53 9.79
N ILE A 165 -3.99 14.68 8.87
CA ILE A 165 -4.71 14.35 7.62
C ILE A 165 -5.36 12.97 7.64
N VAL A 166 -5.37 12.26 8.77
CA VAL A 166 -5.89 10.88 8.86
C VAL A 166 -7.35 10.79 8.40
N ASP A 167 -8.17 11.80 8.67
CA ASP A 167 -9.57 11.81 8.24
C ASP A 167 -9.75 12.09 6.74
N LEU A 168 -8.71 12.62 6.08
CA LEU A 168 -8.72 12.99 4.66
C LEU A 168 -7.97 11.99 3.78
N MET A 169 -7.22 11.05 4.36
CA MET A 169 -6.24 10.24 3.62
C MET A 169 -6.83 9.03 2.88
N ASP A 170 -8.05 8.60 3.18
CA ASP A 170 -8.63 7.36 2.61
C ASP A 170 -8.62 7.34 1.06
N PRO A 171 -9.00 8.44 0.36
CA PRO A 171 -8.91 8.48 -1.09
C PRO A 171 -7.47 8.46 -1.62
N LEU A 172 -6.51 9.09 -0.91
CA LEU A 172 -5.08 9.03 -1.25
C LEU A 172 -4.57 7.60 -1.12
N LEU A 173 -4.83 6.95 0.03
CA LEU A 173 -4.41 5.59 0.34
C LEU A 173 -4.84 4.62 -0.77
N VAL A 174 -6.13 4.60 -1.13
CA VAL A 174 -6.65 3.70 -2.16
C VAL A 174 -5.97 3.95 -3.51
N GLN A 175 -5.75 5.22 -3.89
CA GLN A 175 -5.05 5.53 -5.14
C GLN A 175 -3.58 5.09 -5.10
N LEU A 176 -2.86 5.31 -4.01
CA LEU A 176 -1.46 4.92 -3.89
C LEU A 176 -1.28 3.39 -3.88
N LEU A 177 -2.18 2.64 -3.24
CA LEU A 177 -2.21 1.17 -3.31
C LEU A 177 -2.44 0.68 -4.75
N LEU A 178 -3.31 1.34 -5.51
CA LEU A 178 -3.51 1.04 -6.93
C LEU A 178 -2.27 1.36 -7.77
N LYS A 179 -1.65 2.52 -7.55
CA LYS A 179 -0.49 2.97 -8.35
C LYS A 179 0.78 2.19 -8.05
N SER A 180 0.98 1.72 -6.83
CA SER A 180 2.08 0.82 -6.46
C SER A 180 1.87 -0.62 -6.98
N SER A 181 0.70 -0.93 -7.52
CA SER A 181 0.35 -2.25 -8.05
C SER A 181 0.37 -2.33 -9.58
N GLN A 182 0.76 -1.26 -10.27
CA GLN A 182 0.70 -1.20 -11.74
C GLN A 182 2.04 -1.62 -12.39
N ASP A 183 2.01 -1.89 -13.70
CA ASP A 183 3.17 -2.41 -14.43
C ASP A 183 4.15 -1.30 -14.89
N LYS A 184 3.74 -0.03 -14.86
CA LYS A 184 4.61 1.12 -15.15
C LYS A 184 5.59 1.37 -14.00
N ARG A 185 6.78 0.75 -14.08
CA ARG A 185 7.84 0.77 -13.07
C ARG A 185 8.07 2.15 -12.43
N PHE A 186 8.28 3.18 -13.24
CA PHE A 186 8.57 4.53 -12.77
C PHE A 186 7.47 5.14 -11.87
N VAL A 187 6.20 4.85 -12.15
CA VAL A 187 5.07 5.33 -11.34
C VAL A 187 4.87 4.41 -10.13
N CYS A 188 5.05 3.10 -10.32
CA CYS A 188 4.98 2.10 -9.27
C CYS A 188 6.00 2.35 -8.15
N GLU A 189 7.27 2.60 -8.49
CA GLU A 189 8.34 2.89 -7.54
C GLU A 189 8.08 4.20 -6.78
N ALA A 190 7.60 5.24 -7.45
CA ALA A 190 7.20 6.48 -6.79
C ALA A 190 6.04 6.24 -5.80
N ALA A 191 5.06 5.42 -6.17
CA ALA A 191 3.92 5.13 -5.31
C ALA A 191 4.32 4.31 -4.08
N GLU A 192 5.24 3.35 -4.25
CA GLU A 192 5.81 2.61 -3.11
C GLU A 192 6.57 3.55 -2.16
N LYS A 193 7.37 4.50 -2.68
CA LYS A 193 8.02 5.53 -1.86
C LYS A 193 7.00 6.37 -1.07
N ALA A 194 5.88 6.75 -1.68
CA ALA A 194 4.82 7.48 -0.99
C ALA A 194 4.12 6.65 0.09
N LEU A 195 3.88 5.35 -0.15
CA LEU A 195 3.37 4.43 0.88
C LEU A 195 4.37 4.25 2.02
N ILE A 196 5.67 4.20 1.73
CA ILE A 196 6.71 4.20 2.76
C ILE A 196 6.63 5.47 3.59
N ALA A 197 6.58 6.65 2.97
CA ALA A 197 6.43 7.93 3.66
C ALA A 197 5.19 7.94 4.58
N MET A 198 4.03 7.48 4.09
CA MET A 198 2.82 7.33 4.89
C MET A 198 3.05 6.44 6.12
N THR A 199 3.62 5.25 5.92
CA THR A 199 3.91 4.30 7.01
C THR A 199 5.03 4.75 7.93
N THR A 200 5.75 5.83 7.62
CA THR A 200 6.82 6.43 8.44
C THR A 200 6.30 7.63 9.24
N TRP A 201 5.43 8.47 8.66
CA TRP A 201 5.04 9.75 9.25
C TRP A 201 3.67 9.73 9.93
N VAL A 202 2.76 8.84 9.51
CA VAL A 202 1.48 8.66 10.20
C VAL A 202 1.65 7.67 11.35
N SER A 203 1.07 8.00 12.50
CA SER A 203 1.07 7.16 13.70
C SER A 203 0.39 5.82 13.41
N PRO A 204 1.01 4.67 13.77
CA PRO A 204 0.44 3.36 13.49
C PRO A 204 -0.95 3.14 14.10
N SER A 205 -1.21 3.69 15.28
CA SER A 205 -2.52 3.58 15.96
C SER A 205 -3.66 4.16 15.12
N LEU A 206 -3.39 5.20 14.33
CA LEU A 206 -4.36 5.84 13.44
C LEU A 206 -4.37 5.20 12.05
N LEU A 207 -3.21 4.75 11.57
CA LEU A 207 -3.05 4.19 10.23
C LEU A 207 -3.61 2.76 10.10
N LEU A 208 -3.42 1.90 11.10
CA LEU A 208 -3.83 0.50 11.02
C LEU A 208 -5.36 0.34 10.78
N PRO A 209 -6.26 1.07 11.45
CA PRO A 209 -7.69 1.05 11.13
C PRO A 209 -8.00 1.43 9.68
N LYS A 210 -7.29 2.41 9.10
CA LYS A 210 -7.47 2.82 7.69
C LYS A 210 -6.98 1.77 6.69
N LEU A 211 -5.98 0.96 7.06
CA LEU A 211 -5.46 -0.13 6.22
C LEU A 211 -6.36 -1.37 6.21
N GLN A 212 -7.09 -1.65 7.31
CA GLN A 212 -7.87 -2.88 7.45
C GLN A 212 -8.89 -3.15 6.31
N PRO A 213 -9.67 -2.17 5.82
CA PRO A 213 -10.57 -2.40 4.69
C PRO A 213 -9.85 -2.88 3.43
N ASN A 214 -8.61 -2.43 3.23
CA ASN A 214 -7.80 -2.75 2.06
C ASN A 214 -7.20 -4.16 2.10
N LEU A 215 -7.06 -4.76 3.29
CA LEU A 215 -6.61 -6.16 3.47
C LEU A 215 -7.64 -7.20 3.00
N LYS A 216 -8.90 -6.79 2.80
CA LYS A 216 -9.99 -7.64 2.29
C LYS A 216 -10.50 -7.17 0.92
N HIS A 217 -9.76 -6.28 0.26
CA HIS A 217 -10.17 -5.71 -1.00
C HIS A 217 -10.30 -6.78 -2.11
N ARG A 218 -11.26 -6.63 -3.03
CA ARG A 218 -11.49 -7.61 -4.12
C ARG A 218 -10.26 -7.79 -5.02
N ASN A 219 -9.54 -6.69 -5.29
CA ASN A 219 -8.29 -6.71 -6.07
C ASN A 219 -7.13 -7.27 -5.22
N PRO A 220 -6.52 -8.41 -5.61
CA PRO A 220 -5.42 -9.01 -4.87
C PRO A 220 -4.18 -8.11 -4.77
N ARG A 221 -3.90 -7.28 -5.79
CA ARG A 221 -2.72 -6.39 -5.76
C ARG A 221 -2.84 -5.30 -4.67
N ILE A 222 -4.05 -4.76 -4.47
CA ILE A 222 -4.33 -3.84 -3.35
C ILE A 222 -4.11 -4.56 -2.02
N ARG A 223 -4.62 -5.80 -1.87
CA ARG A 223 -4.43 -6.57 -0.63
C ARG A 223 -2.96 -6.78 -0.30
N ALA A 224 -2.15 -7.14 -1.30
CA ALA A 224 -0.71 -7.29 -1.13
C ALA A 224 -0.03 -6.00 -0.64
N LYS A 225 -0.31 -4.87 -1.29
CA LYS A 225 0.26 -3.58 -0.88
C LYS A 225 -0.23 -3.11 0.50
N ALA A 226 -1.50 -3.35 0.82
CA ALA A 226 -2.04 -3.07 2.14
C ALA A 226 -1.40 -3.96 3.22
N SER A 227 -1.17 -5.24 2.92
CA SER A 227 -0.49 -6.19 3.81
C SER A 227 0.95 -5.74 4.09
N SER A 228 1.69 -5.32 3.06
CA SER A 228 3.04 -4.75 3.21
C SER A 228 3.05 -3.50 4.09
N CYS A 229 2.10 -2.57 3.87
CA CYS A 229 1.97 -1.38 4.71
C CYS A 229 1.64 -1.74 6.17
N PHE A 230 0.70 -2.67 6.38
CA PHE A 230 0.27 -3.11 7.70
C PHE A 230 1.43 -3.76 8.46
N SER A 231 2.15 -4.70 7.81
CA SER A 231 3.34 -5.34 8.38
C SER A 231 4.43 -4.34 8.75
N ARG A 232 4.62 -3.27 7.98
CA ARG A 232 5.62 -2.23 8.25
C ARG A 232 5.21 -1.30 9.40
N SER A 233 3.92 -1.06 9.57
CA SER A 233 3.39 -0.16 10.60
C SER A 233 3.31 -0.80 11.99
N VAL A 234 3.00 -2.09 12.10
CA VAL A 234 2.81 -2.75 13.40
C VAL A 234 4.03 -2.67 14.33
N PRO A 235 5.28 -2.92 13.89
CA PRO A 235 6.44 -2.85 14.79
C PRO A 235 6.65 -1.45 15.39
N ARG A 236 6.21 -0.40 14.67
CA ARG A 236 6.29 1.00 15.13
C ARG A 236 5.35 1.33 16.29
N LEU A 237 4.36 0.48 16.60
CA LEU A 237 3.56 0.61 17.82
C LEU A 237 4.39 0.41 19.09
N GLY A 238 5.53 -0.30 18.98
CA GLY A 238 6.28 -0.78 20.13
C GLY A 238 5.50 -1.82 20.95
N VAL A 239 6.13 -2.32 22.00
CA VAL A 239 5.55 -3.38 22.87
C VAL A 239 4.21 -2.94 23.47
N GLU A 240 4.17 -1.76 24.07
CA GLU A 240 2.97 -1.24 24.74
C GLU A 240 1.84 -0.95 23.74
N GLY A 241 2.15 -0.41 22.56
CA GLY A 241 1.15 -0.20 21.52
C GLY A 241 0.60 -1.52 20.95
N ILE A 242 1.43 -2.56 20.83
CA ILE A 242 1.00 -3.90 20.42
C ILE A 242 0.09 -4.54 21.48
N LYS A 243 0.41 -4.38 22.77
CA LYS A 243 -0.47 -4.79 23.87
C LYS A 243 -1.82 -4.09 23.78
N ALA A 244 -1.80 -2.76 23.67
CA ALA A 244 -3.01 -1.94 23.64
C ALA A 244 -3.88 -2.21 22.41
N TYR A 245 -3.26 -2.40 21.24
CA TYR A 245 -3.98 -2.76 20.01
C TYR A 245 -4.51 -4.20 20.03
N GLY A 246 -3.91 -5.06 20.86
CA GLY A 246 -4.27 -6.46 21.01
C GLY A 246 -3.51 -7.36 20.04
N ILE A 247 -2.49 -8.05 20.56
CA ILE A 247 -1.69 -8.99 19.76
C ILE A 247 -2.55 -10.09 19.12
N GLU A 248 -3.63 -10.54 19.79
CA GLU A 248 -4.58 -11.50 19.22
C GLU A 248 -5.23 -11.03 17.91
N ASN A 249 -5.53 -9.73 17.81
CA ASN A 249 -6.10 -9.14 16.60
C ASN A 249 -5.07 -9.09 15.48
N LEU A 250 -3.83 -8.70 15.81
CA LEU A 250 -2.71 -8.62 14.86
C LEU A 250 -2.39 -10.00 14.26
N ILE A 251 -2.33 -11.05 15.08
CA ILE A 251 -2.07 -12.40 14.60
C ILE A 251 -3.25 -12.91 13.75
N ARG A 252 -4.50 -12.63 14.14
CA ARG A 252 -5.67 -13.00 13.32
C ARG A 252 -5.64 -12.34 11.94
N ILE A 253 -5.28 -11.06 11.88
CA ILE A 253 -5.10 -10.34 10.63
C ILE A 253 -3.97 -10.98 9.81
N ALA A 254 -2.78 -11.16 10.37
CA ALA A 254 -1.64 -11.75 9.67
C ALA A 254 -1.94 -13.18 9.17
N ALA A 255 -2.57 -14.01 9.99
CA ALA A 255 -2.97 -15.37 9.61
C ALA A 255 -3.94 -15.38 8.41
N SER A 256 -4.86 -14.41 8.32
CA SER A 256 -5.76 -14.29 7.17
C SER A 256 -5.02 -13.97 5.86
N GLN A 257 -3.89 -13.27 5.94
CA GLN A 257 -3.09 -12.88 4.78
C GLN A 257 -2.14 -13.99 4.31
N LEU A 258 -1.82 -14.98 5.14
CA LEU A 258 -1.00 -16.15 4.75
C LEU A 258 -1.61 -16.97 3.61
N SER A 259 -2.94 -16.95 3.48
CA SER A 259 -3.67 -17.64 2.41
C SER A 259 -3.96 -16.75 1.19
N ASP A 260 -3.41 -15.53 1.14
CA ASP A 260 -3.65 -14.64 -0.01
C ASP A 260 -3.04 -15.20 -1.30
N GLN A 261 -3.63 -14.83 -2.44
CA GLN A 261 -3.20 -15.27 -3.76
C GLN A 261 -1.80 -14.74 -4.13
N LEU A 262 -1.43 -13.53 -3.71
CA LEU A 262 -0.16 -12.94 -4.10
C LEU A 262 0.96 -13.25 -3.09
N PRO A 263 2.17 -13.60 -3.58
CA PRO A 263 3.31 -13.91 -2.72
C PRO A 263 3.70 -12.73 -1.83
N GLU A 264 3.60 -11.50 -2.32
CA GLU A 264 3.90 -10.29 -1.56
C GLU A 264 3.04 -10.18 -0.29
N SER A 265 1.73 -10.45 -0.39
CA SER A 265 0.84 -10.42 0.79
C SER A 265 1.22 -11.50 1.81
N ARG A 266 1.49 -12.71 1.33
CA ARG A 266 1.92 -13.82 2.19
C ARG A 266 3.25 -13.53 2.86
N GLU A 267 4.18 -12.89 2.17
CA GLU A 267 5.50 -12.57 2.72
C GLU A 267 5.44 -11.47 3.77
N ALA A 268 4.67 -10.41 3.53
CA ALA A 268 4.39 -9.41 4.55
C ALA A 268 3.76 -10.03 5.80
N ALA A 269 2.84 -10.98 5.62
CA ALA A 269 2.22 -11.71 6.73
C ALA A 269 3.23 -12.56 7.51
N ARG A 270 4.17 -13.23 6.83
CA ARG A 270 5.23 -14.02 7.50
C ARG A 270 6.14 -13.12 8.34
N THR A 271 6.64 -12.04 7.75
CA THR A 271 7.48 -11.05 8.44
C THR A 271 6.77 -10.53 9.69
N LEU A 272 5.50 -10.15 9.58
CA LEU A 272 4.71 -9.70 10.72
C LEU A 272 4.59 -10.77 11.82
N LEU A 273 4.30 -12.02 11.46
CA LEU A 273 4.15 -13.10 12.44
C LEU A 273 5.44 -13.39 13.20
N LEU A 274 6.58 -13.37 12.52
CA LEU A 274 7.90 -13.52 13.13
C LEU A 274 8.18 -12.40 14.14
N GLU A 275 7.86 -11.16 13.77
CA GLU A 275 8.03 -10.02 14.68
C GLU A 275 7.10 -10.11 15.90
N LEU A 276 5.82 -10.47 15.69
CA LEU A 276 4.86 -10.63 16.78
C LEU A 276 5.26 -11.75 17.74
N GLN A 277 5.76 -12.88 17.23
CA GLN A 277 6.30 -13.95 18.07
C GLN A 277 7.48 -13.46 18.91
N ASN A 278 8.45 -12.81 18.28
CA ASN A 278 9.63 -12.28 18.95
C ASN A 278 9.26 -11.31 20.09
N ILE A 279 8.29 -10.41 19.83
CA ILE A 279 7.78 -9.47 20.84
C ILE A 279 7.02 -10.20 21.94
N TYR A 280 6.17 -11.17 21.59
CA TYR A 280 5.41 -11.96 22.55
C TYR A 280 6.34 -12.69 23.53
N GLU A 281 7.32 -13.42 23.01
CA GLU A 281 8.23 -14.24 23.80
C GLU A 281 9.16 -13.40 24.68
N LYS A 282 9.66 -12.26 24.17
CA LYS A 282 10.62 -11.42 24.92
C LYS A 282 9.98 -10.44 25.90
N ALA A 283 8.83 -9.89 25.56
CA ALA A 283 8.31 -8.70 26.24
C ALA A 283 6.90 -8.87 26.83
N LEU A 284 6.07 -9.75 26.26
CA LEU A 284 4.69 -9.95 26.72
C LEU A 284 4.54 -11.13 27.67
N ASN A 285 5.36 -12.15 27.50
CA ASN A 285 5.32 -13.38 28.29
C ASN A 285 6.09 -13.28 29.63
N VAL A 286 6.71 -12.13 29.92
CA VAL A 286 7.57 -11.93 31.11
C VAL A 286 6.91 -11.06 32.20
N THR A 287 5.71 -10.51 31.97
CA THR A 287 5.07 -9.61 32.96
C THR A 287 3.99 -10.34 33.78
N PRO A 288 4.24 -10.72 35.05
CA PRO A 288 3.15 -11.03 35.97
C PRO A 288 2.42 -9.74 36.40
N PRO A 289 1.12 -9.80 36.73
CA PRO A 289 0.40 -8.66 37.31
C PRO A 289 0.98 -8.29 38.69
N PRO A 290 0.98 -7.01 39.09
CA PRO A 290 1.30 -6.63 40.46
C PRO A 290 0.16 -7.11 41.36
N VAL A 291 0.39 -8.18 42.12
CA VAL A 291 -0.53 -8.60 43.18
C VAL A 291 -0.31 -7.64 44.36
N VAL A 292 -1.22 -6.68 44.53
CA VAL A 292 -1.32 -5.93 45.79
C VAL A 292 -2.09 -6.82 46.76
N SER A 293 -1.37 -7.51 47.64
CA SER A 293 -1.95 -8.27 48.75
C SER A 293 -1.86 -7.43 50.03
N GLU A 294 -3.00 -6.88 50.47
CA GLU A 294 -3.21 -6.51 51.87
C GLU A 294 -3.67 -7.77 52.61
N ASP A 295 -2.73 -8.55 53.14
CA ASP A 295 -2.87 -9.29 54.41
C ASP A 295 -1.64 -10.19 54.66
N PRO A 296 -1.04 -10.16 55.86
CA PRO A 296 0.05 -11.06 56.23
C PRO A 296 -0.52 -12.31 56.90
N GLU A 297 0.01 -13.47 56.50
CA GLU A 297 -0.16 -14.82 57.08
C GLU A 297 -1.03 -15.80 56.28
N THR A 298 -0.42 -16.43 55.26
CA THR A 298 -0.39 -17.91 55.11
C THR A 298 0.55 -18.30 53.96
N ILE A 299 1.22 -19.44 54.15
CA ILE A 299 2.39 -19.91 53.42
C ILE A 299 2.02 -20.58 52.09
N SER A 300 2.92 -20.43 51.11
CA SER A 300 3.11 -21.18 49.85
C SER A 300 2.13 -20.94 48.70
N VAL A 301 2.50 -19.98 47.83
CA VAL A 301 2.16 -20.02 46.40
C VAL A 301 3.47 -20.06 45.63
N SER A 302 4.02 -21.25 45.42
CA SER A 302 4.91 -21.52 44.29
C SER A 302 4.05 -21.56 43.03
N GLY A 303 3.60 -20.40 42.58
CA GLY A 303 2.99 -20.22 41.28
C GLY A 303 3.97 -19.43 40.43
N ASP A 304 4.93 -20.09 39.81
CA ASP A 304 5.61 -19.48 38.67
C ASP A 304 4.52 -18.96 37.72
N PRO A 305 4.61 -17.73 37.20
CA PRO A 305 3.66 -17.25 36.22
C PRO A 305 3.63 -18.28 35.09
N VAL A 306 2.49 -18.93 34.87
CA VAL A 306 2.31 -19.89 33.77
C VAL A 306 2.42 -19.09 32.48
N THR A 307 3.64 -19.04 31.98
CA THR A 307 3.95 -18.40 30.72
C THR A 307 3.27 -19.22 29.62
N ILE A 308 2.25 -18.65 28.99
CA ILE A 308 1.53 -19.33 27.92
C ILE A 308 2.47 -19.35 26.71
N SER A 309 2.87 -20.55 26.27
CA SER A 309 3.74 -20.69 25.09
C SER A 309 3.09 -20.05 23.86
N TRP A 310 3.89 -19.55 22.92
CA TRP A 310 3.40 -19.01 21.65
C TRP A 310 2.46 -19.98 20.92
N GLU A 311 2.80 -21.28 20.96
CA GLU A 311 1.97 -22.33 20.39
C GLU A 311 0.57 -22.39 21.01
N HIS A 312 0.49 -22.48 22.34
CA HIS A 312 -0.79 -22.54 23.04
C HIS A 312 -1.56 -21.22 22.85
N PHE A 313 -0.86 -20.09 22.83
CA PHE A 313 -1.46 -18.80 22.54
C PHE A 313 -2.13 -18.79 21.16
N CYS A 314 -1.41 -19.18 20.09
CA CYS A 314 -1.96 -19.26 18.75
C CYS A 314 -3.15 -20.22 18.65
N GLN A 315 -3.06 -21.41 19.25
CA GLN A 315 -4.13 -22.41 19.25
C GLN A 315 -5.39 -21.90 19.98
N SER A 316 -5.23 -21.09 21.04
CA SER A 316 -6.35 -20.52 21.79
C SER A 316 -7.05 -19.37 21.07
N LYS A 317 -6.35 -18.64 20.18
CA LYS A 317 -6.86 -17.40 19.55
C LYS A 317 -7.28 -17.53 18.10
N LEU A 318 -6.87 -18.61 17.42
CA LEU A 318 -7.07 -18.84 15.99
C LEU A 318 -7.84 -20.15 15.73
N SER A 319 -8.39 -20.28 14.52
CA SER A 319 -8.90 -21.57 14.06
C SER A 319 -7.77 -22.60 13.95
N PRO A 320 -8.02 -23.92 14.05
CA PRO A 320 -6.98 -24.94 13.94
C PRO A 320 -6.12 -24.82 12.67
N LEU A 321 -6.73 -24.52 11.53
CA LEU A 321 -6.02 -24.34 10.26
C LEU A 321 -5.14 -23.09 10.25
N SER A 322 -5.66 -21.97 10.78
CA SER A 322 -4.90 -20.72 10.89
C SER A 322 -3.75 -20.85 11.87
N ALA A 323 -3.97 -21.50 13.02
CA ALA A 323 -2.92 -21.78 14.01
C ALA A 323 -1.81 -22.64 13.38
N GLN A 324 -2.16 -23.73 12.69
CA GLN A 324 -1.17 -24.57 12.01
C GLN A 324 -0.39 -23.80 10.92
N ALA A 325 -1.03 -22.90 10.18
CA ALA A 325 -0.35 -22.06 9.20
C ALA A 325 0.64 -21.09 9.86
N VAL A 326 0.24 -20.44 10.95
CA VAL A 326 1.11 -19.54 11.73
C VAL A 326 2.29 -20.31 12.33
N LEU A 327 2.03 -21.46 12.97
CA LEU A 327 3.07 -22.25 13.64
C LEU A 327 4.10 -22.80 12.65
N ARG A 328 3.69 -23.18 11.44
CA ARG A 328 4.64 -23.54 10.37
C ARG A 328 5.60 -22.40 10.06
N VAL A 329 5.10 -21.16 9.97
CA VAL A 329 5.95 -19.98 9.70
C VAL A 329 6.91 -19.71 10.86
N THR A 330 6.41 -19.75 12.09
CA THR A 330 7.18 -19.36 13.29
C THR A 330 8.12 -20.44 13.80
N ASN A 331 7.89 -21.71 13.48
CA ASN A 331 8.78 -22.81 13.89
C ASN A 331 9.95 -23.03 12.91
N LEU A 332 9.78 -22.74 11.61
CA LEU A 332 10.86 -22.88 10.60
C LEU A 332 12.09 -22.01 10.91
N THR A 333 11.89 -20.82 11.47
CA THR A 333 12.95 -19.92 11.92
C THR A 333 13.68 -20.44 13.15
N ARG A 334 13.00 -21.18 14.03
CA ARG A 334 13.63 -21.78 15.23
C ARG A 334 14.61 -22.88 14.85
N GLU A 335 14.26 -23.70 13.86
CA GLU A 335 15.13 -24.78 13.35
C GLU A 335 16.32 -24.24 12.55
N GLY A 336 16.15 -23.15 11.79
CA GLY A 336 17.24 -22.50 11.06
C GLY A 336 18.31 -21.85 11.96
N ILE A 337 17.92 -21.37 13.15
CA ILE A 337 18.86 -20.81 14.15
C ILE A 337 19.61 -21.93 14.89
N VAL A 338 18.95 -23.06 15.19
CA VAL A 338 19.57 -24.21 15.86
C VAL A 338 20.58 -24.93 14.97
N LEU A 339 20.41 -24.92 13.65
CA LEU A 339 21.37 -25.50 12.70
C LEU A 339 22.56 -24.60 12.36
N ALA A 340 22.51 -23.32 12.73
CA ALA A 340 23.58 -22.33 12.48
C ALA A 340 24.39 -21.97 13.75
N SER A 341 24.12 -22.65 14.86
CA SER A 341 24.81 -22.48 16.15
C SER A 341 25.75 -23.65 16.45
#